data_AF-A0A0M3KAD5-F1
#
_entry.id   AF-A0A0M3KAD5-F1
#
_cell.length_a   1.000
_cell.length_b   1.000
_cell.length_c   1.000
_cell.angle_alpha   90.00
_cell.angle_beta   90.00
_cell.angle_gamma   90.00
#
_symmetry.space_group_name_H-M   'P 1'
#
loop_
_entity.id
_entity.type
_entity.pdbx_description
1 polymer ?
#
loop_
_entity_poly.entity_id
_entity_poly.type
_entity_poly.pdbx_seq_one_letter_code
_entity_poly.pdbx_strand_id
1 'polypeptide(L)'
;MLCAASSVIFLLLLPTTGFAHVRLIYPPARYPALDFISNQHSTSPCGVTKPAKDTSSVWIRSGQPLNVTWFSSAPYHGGYRIELLDETDETIALLTDGTNFVGVNDTS
;
A
#
# COMPACT_ATOMS: atom_id res chain seq x y z
N MET A 1 -32.00 10.09 31.99
CA MET A 1 -30.57 10.37 31.73
C MET A 1 -29.76 9.12 31.30
N LEU A 2 -30.37 8.06 30.73
CA LEU A 2 -29.62 6.88 30.23
C LEU A 2 -29.37 6.87 28.71
N CYS A 3 -30.06 7.69 27.90
CA CYS A 3 -29.87 7.69 26.44
C CYS A 3 -28.54 8.31 25.98
N ALA A 4 -28.00 9.29 26.71
CA ALA A 4 -26.79 9.99 26.31
C ALA A 4 -25.53 9.10 26.39
N ALA A 5 -25.44 8.24 27.41
CA ALA A 5 -24.29 7.36 27.59
C ALA A 5 -24.19 6.29 26.47
N SER A 6 -25.33 5.76 26.02
CA SER A 6 -25.38 4.78 24.92
C SER A 6 -24.92 5.39 23.59
N SER A 7 -25.29 6.65 23.31
CA SER A 7 -24.89 7.36 22.09
C SER A 7 -23.40 7.71 22.04
N VAL A 8 -22.78 7.99 23.18
CA VAL A 8 -21.34 8.30 23.27
C VAL A 8 -20.50 7.03 23.10
N ILE A 9 -20.93 5.92 23.69
CA ILE A 9 -20.28 4.61 23.52
C ILE A 9 -20.35 4.17 22.06
N PHE A 10 -21.49 4.37 21.39
CA PHE A 10 -21.64 4.06 19.97
C PHE A 10 -20.72 4.92 19.07
N LEU A 11 -20.48 6.19 19.43
CA LEU A 11 -19.55 7.06 18.69
C LEU A 11 -18.08 6.63 18.82
N LEU A 12 -17.69 6.08 19.97
CA LEU A 12 -16.34 5.54 20.23
C LEU A 12 -16.07 4.20 19.53
N LEU A 13 -17.13 3.53 19.06
CA LEU A 13 -17.06 2.25 18.34
C LEU A 13 -16.98 2.43 16.82
N LEU A 14 -17.03 3.67 16.29
CA LEU A 14 -16.78 3.86 14.86
C LEU A 14 -15.30 3.54 14.58
N PRO A 15 -15.01 2.54 13.72
CA PRO A 15 -13.64 2.28 13.31
C PRO A 15 -13.12 3.54 12.62
N THR A 16 -12.04 4.11 13.15
CA THR A 16 -11.30 5.16 12.47
C THR A 16 -10.73 4.55 11.20
N THR A 17 -11.39 4.80 10.07
CA THR A 17 -10.89 4.40 8.76
C THR A 17 -9.58 5.14 8.52
N GLY A 18 -8.45 4.45 8.68
CA GLY A 18 -7.15 4.99 8.33
C GLY A 18 -7.01 5.03 6.82
N PHE A 19 -7.06 6.22 6.23
CA PHE A 19 -6.69 6.43 4.84
C PHE A 19 -5.20 6.73 4.80
N ALA A 20 -4.39 5.73 4.48
CA ALA A 20 -2.98 5.97 4.14
C ALA A 20 -2.90 6.26 2.65
N HIS A 21 -2.44 7.47 2.30
CA HIS A 21 -2.26 7.85 0.91
C HIS A 21 -0.82 7.58 0.47
N VAL A 22 -0.62 6.55 -0.35
CA VAL A 22 0.67 6.19 -0.94
C VAL A 22 0.48 5.75 -2.39
N ARG A 23 1.29 6.29 -3.30
CA ARG A 23 1.37 5.81 -4.68
C ARG A 23 2.81 5.74 -5.17
N LEU A 24 3.13 4.72 -5.96
CA LEU A 24 4.42 4.65 -6.64
C LEU A 24 4.50 5.71 -7.75
N ILE A 25 5.60 6.46 -7.74
CA ILE A 25 6.00 7.39 -8.82
C ILE A 25 6.92 6.67 -9.79
N TYR A 26 7.89 5.90 -9.27
CA TYR A 26 8.76 5.05 -10.08
C TYR A 26 9.08 3.73 -9.36
N PRO A 27 8.93 2.56 -10.03
CA PRO A 27 8.22 2.40 -11.29
C PRO A 27 6.77 2.89 -11.13
N PRO A 28 6.13 3.43 -12.19
CA PRO A 28 4.81 4.04 -12.08
C PRO A 28 3.78 3.00 -11.62
N ALA A 29 2.87 3.40 -10.73
CA ALA A 29 1.76 2.56 -10.30
C ALA A 29 0.87 2.15 -11.47
N ARG A 30 0.20 0.99 -11.35
CA ARG A 30 -0.79 0.52 -12.33
C ARG A 30 -1.90 1.56 -12.52
N TYR A 31 -2.43 1.67 -13.73
CA TYR A 31 -3.57 2.56 -13.98
C TYR A 31 -4.90 1.89 -13.55
N PRO A 32 -5.83 2.63 -12.91
CA PRO A 32 -5.67 3.99 -12.41
C PRO A 32 -4.69 4.05 -11.23
N ALA A 33 -3.80 5.05 -11.23
CA ALA A 33 -2.76 5.23 -10.22
C ALA A 33 -3.36 5.79 -8.92
N LEU A 34 -4.18 4.98 -8.26
CA LEU A 34 -4.81 5.29 -6.98
C LEU A 34 -3.74 5.50 -5.92
N ASP A 35 -3.92 6.53 -5.10
CA ASP A 35 -3.07 6.77 -3.94
C ASP A 35 -3.67 6.19 -2.66
N PHE A 36 -4.83 5.55 -2.70
CA PHE A 36 -5.38 4.81 -1.58
C PHE A 36 -5.99 3.49 -2.06
N ILE A 37 -5.98 2.48 -1.18
CA ILE A 37 -6.55 1.16 -1.42
C ILE A 37 -7.64 0.94 -0.37
N SER A 38 -8.88 0.66 -0.79
CA SER A 38 -9.97 0.34 0.13
C SER A 38 -10.27 -1.15 0.09
N ASN A 39 -10.49 -1.78 1.25
CA ASN A 39 -10.77 -3.22 1.34
C ASN A 39 -12.03 -3.65 0.55
N GLN A 40 -12.94 -2.72 0.27
CA GLN A 40 -14.20 -2.99 -0.43
C GLN A 40 -14.11 -2.84 -1.96
N HIS A 41 -13.20 -2.00 -2.46
CA HIS A 41 -13.15 -1.64 -3.89
C HIS A 41 -11.80 -1.95 -4.54
N SER A 42 -10.90 -2.59 -3.82
CA SER A 42 -9.56 -2.92 -4.30
C SER A 42 -9.34 -4.43 -4.33
N THR A 43 -8.57 -4.90 -5.30
CA THR A 43 -8.23 -6.31 -5.43
C THR A 43 -6.75 -6.51 -5.10
N SER A 44 -6.47 -7.47 -4.22
CA SER A 44 -5.10 -7.92 -3.93
C SER A 44 -4.40 -8.41 -5.21
N PRO A 45 -3.09 -8.22 -5.39
CA PRO A 45 -2.15 -7.57 -4.45
C PRO A 45 -1.95 -6.07 -4.69
N CYS A 46 -2.30 -5.53 -5.87
CA CYS A 46 -1.93 -4.18 -6.27
C CYS A 46 -3.07 -3.15 -6.20
N GLY A 47 -4.22 -3.51 -5.65
CA GLY A 47 -5.39 -2.65 -5.47
C GLY A 47 -6.21 -2.39 -6.74
N VAL A 48 -5.62 -2.58 -7.93
CA VAL A 48 -6.28 -2.46 -9.25
C VAL A 48 -6.00 -3.67 -10.13
N THR A 49 -6.85 -3.89 -11.14
CA THR A 49 -6.72 -5.00 -12.08
C THR A 49 -5.35 -5.02 -12.76
N LYS A 50 -4.75 -6.21 -12.85
CA LYS A 50 -3.50 -6.42 -13.58
C LYS A 50 -3.72 -6.07 -15.06
N PRO A 51 -2.88 -5.18 -15.64
CA PRO A 51 -2.99 -4.87 -17.06
C PRO A 51 -2.65 -6.10 -17.90
N ALA A 52 -3.15 -6.14 -19.14
CA ALA A 52 -2.69 -7.12 -20.12
C ALA A 52 -1.17 -7.00 -20.30
N LYS A 53 -0.53 -8.15 -20.58
CA LYS A 53 0.90 -8.21 -20.86
C LYS A 53 1.25 -7.18 -21.94
N ASP A 54 2.33 -6.45 -21.73
CA ASP A 54 2.91 -5.44 -22.63
C ASP A 54 2.19 -4.08 -22.76
N THR A 55 1.07 -3.85 -22.07
CA THR A 55 0.35 -2.56 -22.16
C THR A 55 0.95 -1.45 -21.30
N SER A 56 1.58 -1.79 -20.18
CA SER A 56 2.11 -0.79 -19.21
C SER A 56 3.28 -1.35 -18.40
N SER A 57 4.31 -1.83 -19.09
CA SER A 57 5.51 -2.39 -18.46
C SER A 57 6.69 -1.41 -18.53
N VAL A 58 7.39 -1.23 -17.41
CA VAL A 58 8.72 -0.62 -17.39
C VAL A 58 9.76 -1.72 -17.40
N TRP A 59 10.73 -1.62 -18.31
CA TRP A 59 11.82 -2.57 -18.41
C TRP A 59 12.94 -2.20 -17.42
N ILE A 60 13.20 -3.10 -16.46
CA ILE A 60 14.25 -2.94 -15.45
C ILE A 60 15.31 -4.01 -15.68
N ARG A 61 16.58 -3.63 -15.67
CA ARG A 61 17.69 -4.56 -15.82
C ARG A 61 17.93 -5.33 -14.52
N SER A 62 17.87 -6.65 -14.59
CA SER A 62 18.16 -7.52 -13.44
C SER A 62 19.58 -7.30 -12.91
N GLY A 63 19.74 -7.39 -11.58
CA GLY A 63 21.02 -7.23 -10.88
C GLY A 63 21.55 -5.80 -10.82
N GLN A 64 20.75 -4.79 -11.17
CA GLN A 64 21.11 -3.39 -11.02
C GLN A 64 20.34 -2.75 -9.86
N PRO A 65 20.92 -1.75 -9.18
CA PRO A 65 20.19 -0.97 -8.18
C PRO A 65 18.93 -0.33 -8.79
N LEU A 66 17.81 -0.46 -8.09
CA LEU A 66 16.53 0.13 -8.48
C LEU A 66 16.16 1.26 -7.51
N ASN A 67 16.08 2.49 -8.02
CA ASN A 67 15.61 3.62 -7.23
C ASN A 67 14.08 3.67 -7.24
N VAL A 68 13.45 3.13 -6.19
CA VAL A 68 12.00 3.19 -6.03
C VAL A 68 11.63 4.53 -5.41
N THR A 69 10.64 5.21 -6.00
CA THR A 69 10.11 6.48 -5.47
C THR A 69 8.59 6.40 -5.37
N TRP A 70 8.05 6.97 -4.30
CA TRP A 70 6.62 7.07 -4.07
C TRP A 70 6.27 8.45 -3.57
N PHE A 71 5.00 8.80 -3.72
CA PHE A 71 4.41 9.99 -3.13
C PHE A 71 3.51 9.54 -1.98
N SER A 72 3.60 10.26 -0.86
CA SER A 72 2.68 10.14 0.26
C SER A 72 2.28 11.53 0.71
N SER A 73 0.97 11.77 0.88
CA SER A 73 0.47 13.11 1.24
C SER A 73 0.78 13.49 2.68
N ALA A 74 0.87 12.50 3.57
CA ALA A 74 1.24 12.66 4.97
C ALA A 74 1.95 11.39 5.45
N PRO A 75 2.96 11.51 6.33
CA PRO A 75 3.51 10.34 7.00
C PRO A 75 2.44 9.75 7.94
N TYR A 76 2.06 8.50 7.70
CA TYR A 76 1.19 7.74 8.58
C TYR A 76 2.02 6.79 9.44
N HIS A 77 1.52 6.45 10.63
CA HIS A 77 2.10 5.40 11.46
C HIS A 77 2.13 4.07 10.70
N GLY A 78 3.24 3.34 10.81
CA GLY A 78 3.41 2.03 10.20
C GLY A 78 4.79 1.84 9.61
N GLY A 79 4.91 0.87 8.71
CA GLY A 79 6.14 0.60 7.98
C GLY A 79 5.84 0.20 6.54
N TYR A 80 6.89 0.06 5.74
CA TYR A 80 6.80 -0.31 4.34
C TYR A 80 7.59 -1.58 4.05
N ARG A 81 7.17 -2.28 3.00
CA ARG A 81 7.85 -3.47 2.45
C ARG A 81 7.76 -3.40 0.94
N ILE A 82 8.84 -3.73 0.25
CA ILE A 82 8.87 -3.78 -1.21
C ILE A 82 9.05 -5.24 -1.62
N GLU A 83 8.12 -5.74 -2.42
CA GLU A 83 8.11 -7.11 -2.91
C GLU A 83 8.19 -7.16 -4.42
N LEU A 84 8.92 -8.15 -4.94
CA LEU A 84 8.90 -8.50 -6.34
C LEU A 84 7.96 -9.68 -6.54
N LEU A 85 6.96 -9.49 -7.39
CA LEU A 85 5.98 -10.50 -7.75
C LEU A 85 6.25 -11.04 -9.17
N ASP A 86 5.83 -12.27 -9.43
CA ASP A 86 5.90 -12.88 -10.75
C ASP A 86 4.63 -12.65 -11.62
N GLU A 87 4.55 -13.33 -12.76
CA GLU A 87 3.40 -13.25 -13.66
C GLU A 87 2.11 -13.80 -13.04
N THR A 88 2.20 -14.67 -12.03
CA THR A 88 1.07 -15.23 -11.27
C THR A 88 0.73 -14.48 -9.99
N ASP A 89 1.36 -13.31 -9.78
CA ASP A 89 1.23 -12.48 -8.58
C ASP A 89 1.77 -13.16 -7.30
N GLU A 90 2.66 -14.15 -7.43
CA GLU A 90 3.38 -14.77 -6.31
C GLU A 90 4.66 -13.99 -5.97
N THR A 91 4.96 -13.84 -4.68
CA THR A 91 6.16 -13.15 -4.20
C THR A 91 7.41 -14.00 -4.45
N ILE A 92 8.33 -13.50 -5.27
CA ILE A 92 9.61 -14.16 -5.60
C ILE A 92 10.82 -13.53 -4.90
N ALA A 93 10.71 -12.28 -4.42
CA ALA A 93 11.75 -11.66 -3.60
C ALA A 93 11.20 -10.55 -2.70
N LEU A 94 11.84 -10.38 -1.53
CA LEU A 94 11.68 -9.21 -0.67
C LEU A 94 12.86 -8.27 -0.93
N LEU A 95 12.57 -7.02 -1.30
CA LEU A 95 13.58 -6.00 -1.64
C LEU A 95 13.87 -5.04 -0.48
N THR A 96 13.19 -5.23 0.65
CA THR A 96 13.45 -4.56 1.93
C THR A 96 14.06 -5.55 2.92
N ASP A 97 14.78 -5.02 3.92
CA ASP A 97 15.50 -5.85 4.88
C ASP A 97 14.56 -6.65 5.80
N GLY A 98 14.81 -7.95 5.91
CA GLY A 98 14.03 -8.89 6.71
C GLY A 98 12.63 -9.23 6.17
N THR A 99 11.87 -9.97 6.97
CA THR A 99 10.49 -10.40 6.65
C THR A 99 9.42 -9.41 7.14
N ASN A 100 9.82 -8.48 8.00
CA ASN A 100 8.94 -7.50 8.64
C ASN A 100 8.88 -6.19 7.84
N PHE A 101 7.95 -5.32 8.21
CA PHE A 101 7.88 -3.97 7.66
C PHE A 101 9.04 -3.12 8.20
N VAL A 102 9.67 -2.36 7.32
CA VAL A 102 10.74 -1.40 7.66
C VAL A 102 10.11 -0.10 8.15
N GLY A 103 10.69 0.52 9.17
CA GLY A 103 10.29 1.84 9.67
C GLY A 103 9.12 1.84 10.66
N VAL A 104 8.64 0.67 11.10
CA VAL A 104 7.52 0.54 12.06
C VAL A 104 7.77 1.29 13.37
N ASN A 105 9.03 1.34 13.82
CA ASN A 105 9.41 2.00 15.06
C ASN A 105 9.85 3.46 14.87
N ASP A 106 9.91 3.95 13.63
CA ASP A 106 10.45 5.27 13.32
C ASP A 106 9.40 6.38 13.54
N THR A 107 8.13 6.01 13.75
CA THR A 107 7.07 6.95 14.09
C THR A 107 6.97 7.11 15.60
N SER A 108 7.86 7.94 16.15
CA SER A 108 7.77 8.48 17.54
C SER A 108 6.84 9.68 17.60
#